data_AF-A0A2V5V2D9-F1
#
_entry.id   AF-A0A2V5V2D9-F1
#
_cell.length_a   1.000
_cell.length_b   1.000
_cell.length_c   1.000
_cell.angle_alpha   90.00
_cell.angle_beta   90.00
_cell.angle_gamma   90.00
#
_symmetry.space_group_name_H-M   'P 1'
#
loop_
_entity.id
_entity.type
_entity.pdbx_description
1 polymer ?
#
loop_
_entity_poly.entity_id
_entity_poly.type
_entity_poly.pdbx_seq_one_letter_code
_entity_poly.pdbx_strand_id
1 'polypeptide(L)'
;MAPESIDQKLSFARSRLANLKALIDGNRLTNDPDARQHLTQEFFLHLVGATEYLAQLVIERRSLQLASEEVTVYKVARELEKRDPSDPLLPWLKGLSADTRKTALPADPYSSEGLVYRTINYRNEVAHRNTNPFHFVMSAGPKVAFFWLDPRDHARGHSDLPVDVDLSKMFSVVDERCRTVLAILALA
;
A
#
# COMPACT_ATOMS: atom_id res chain seq x y z
N MET A 1 -0.04 21.44 1.03
CA MET A 1 -0.07 20.20 0.24
C MET A 1 -1.15 20.30 -0.81
N ALA A 2 -0.84 20.00 -2.06
CA ALA A 2 -1.80 20.09 -3.15
C ALA A 2 -2.32 18.67 -3.51
N PRO A 3 -3.62 18.46 -3.80
CA PRO A 3 -4.16 17.16 -4.23
C PRO A 3 -3.37 16.51 -5.38
N GLU A 4 -2.82 17.34 -6.27
CA GLU A 4 -2.00 16.94 -7.42
C GLU A 4 -0.76 16.15 -6.99
N SER A 5 -0.24 16.39 -5.78
CA SER A 5 0.90 15.63 -5.25
C SER A 5 0.52 14.17 -4.92
N ILE A 6 -0.73 13.94 -4.51
CA ILE A 6 -1.26 12.59 -4.24
C ILE A 6 -1.51 11.87 -5.57
N ASP A 7 -2.11 12.57 -6.54
CA ASP A 7 -2.31 12.05 -7.90
C ASP A 7 -0.99 11.66 -8.56
N GLN A 8 0.05 12.48 -8.39
CA GLN A 8 1.38 12.18 -8.91
C GLN A 8 1.95 10.90 -8.31
N LYS A 9 1.83 10.70 -6.98
CA LYS A 9 2.29 9.47 -6.31
C LYS A 9 1.52 8.24 -6.80
N LEU A 10 0.19 8.33 -6.91
CA LEU A 10 -0.64 7.24 -7.44
C LEU A 10 -0.30 6.93 -8.91
N SER A 11 -0.03 7.96 -9.72
CA SER A 11 0.42 7.79 -11.11
C SER A 11 1.76 7.07 -11.21
N PHE A 12 2.73 7.43 -10.38
CA PHE A 12 4.01 6.73 -10.33
C PHE A 12 3.85 5.27 -9.89
N ALA A 13 3.07 4.99 -8.84
CA ALA A 13 2.78 3.61 -8.42
C ALA A 13 2.14 2.80 -9.57
N ARG A 14 1.16 3.38 -10.28
CA ARG A 14 0.52 2.76 -11.44
C ARG A 14 1.51 2.46 -12.57
N SER A 15 2.42 3.39 -12.85
CA SER A 15 3.49 3.20 -13.84
C SER A 15 4.42 2.05 -13.45
N ARG A 16 4.83 1.95 -12.18
CA ARG A 16 5.66 0.83 -11.71
C ARG A 16 4.97 -0.51 -11.80
N LEU A 17 3.68 -0.56 -11.48
CA LEU A 17 2.86 -1.75 -11.70
C LEU A 17 2.79 -2.15 -13.18
N ALA A 18 2.61 -1.18 -14.09
CA ALA A 18 2.62 -1.46 -15.52
C ALA A 18 3.98 -1.99 -16.01
N ASN A 19 5.09 -1.41 -15.53
CA ASN A 19 6.43 -1.88 -15.84
C ASN A 19 6.66 -3.30 -15.31
N LEU A 20 6.23 -3.61 -14.08
CA LEU A 20 6.29 -4.96 -13.51
C LEU A 20 5.49 -5.96 -14.35
N LYS A 21 4.29 -5.58 -14.80
CA LYS A 21 3.47 -6.39 -15.70
C LYS A 21 4.13 -6.63 -17.05
N ALA A 22 4.86 -5.64 -17.59
CA ALA A 22 5.64 -5.82 -18.82
C ALA A 22 6.81 -6.79 -18.64
N LEU A 23 7.32 -6.96 -17.42
CA LEU A 23 8.29 -7.99 -17.06
C LEU A 23 7.66 -9.37 -16.81
N ILE A 24 6.34 -9.51 -17.01
CA ILE A 24 5.57 -10.76 -16.87
C ILE A 24 5.03 -11.17 -18.25
N ASP A 25 5.58 -12.25 -18.82
CA ASP A 25 5.08 -12.86 -20.05
C ASP A 25 4.12 -14.02 -19.72
N GLY A 26 2.80 -13.79 -19.75
CA GLY A 26 1.81 -14.86 -19.55
C GLY A 26 2.03 -15.68 -18.26
N ASN A 27 2.31 -14.99 -17.14
CA ASN A 27 2.74 -15.50 -15.81
C ASN A 27 4.21 -15.91 -15.65
N ARG A 28 5.06 -15.71 -16.67
CA ARG A 28 6.50 -15.91 -16.58
C ARG A 28 7.17 -14.61 -16.16
N LEU A 29 7.72 -14.57 -14.96
CA LEU A 29 8.62 -13.47 -14.62
C LEU A 29 9.90 -13.62 -15.44
N THR A 30 10.26 -12.56 -16.17
CA THR A 30 11.47 -12.46 -16.98
C THR A 30 12.76 -12.71 -16.16
N ASN A 31 13.91 -12.85 -16.81
CA ASN A 31 15.19 -13.16 -16.14
C ASN A 31 15.87 -11.98 -15.41
N ASP A 32 15.18 -10.87 -15.15
CA ASP A 32 15.76 -9.69 -14.49
C ASP A 32 15.26 -9.53 -13.03
N PRO A 33 15.88 -10.22 -12.04
CA PRO A 33 15.49 -10.14 -10.64
C PRO A 33 15.70 -8.75 -10.04
N ASP A 34 16.70 -8.00 -10.50
CA ASP A 34 17.04 -6.69 -9.96
C ASP A 34 16.00 -5.66 -10.38
N ALA A 35 15.59 -5.66 -11.65
CA ALA A 35 14.51 -4.80 -12.13
C ALA A 35 13.19 -5.07 -11.39
N ARG A 36 12.86 -6.34 -11.10
CA ARG A 36 11.65 -6.68 -10.34
C ARG A 36 11.68 -6.15 -8.91
N GLN A 37 12.80 -6.36 -8.23
CA GLN A 37 12.99 -5.87 -6.87
C GLN A 37 12.85 -4.35 -6.84
N HIS A 38 13.57 -3.66 -7.73
CA HIS A 38 13.59 -2.21 -7.82
C HIS A 38 12.20 -1.64 -8.10
N LEU A 39 11.50 -2.14 -9.12
CA LEU A 39 10.16 -1.66 -9.46
C LEU A 39 9.14 -1.93 -8.35
N THR A 40 9.29 -3.03 -7.60
CA THR A 40 8.42 -3.36 -6.46
C THR A 40 8.68 -2.43 -5.28
N GLN A 41 9.95 -2.11 -5.01
CA GLN A 41 10.32 -1.10 -4.02
C GLN A 41 9.73 0.27 -4.37
N GLU A 42 9.90 0.71 -5.62
CA GLU A 42 9.35 1.98 -6.09
C GLU A 42 7.81 1.99 -6.05
N PHE A 43 7.16 0.88 -6.41
CA PHE A 43 5.71 0.74 -6.32
C PHE A 43 5.21 1.02 -4.89
N PHE A 44 5.76 0.34 -3.88
CA PHE A 44 5.34 0.51 -2.50
C PHE A 44 5.75 1.87 -1.92
N LEU A 45 6.91 2.39 -2.31
CA LEU A 45 7.34 3.74 -1.96
C LEU A 45 6.33 4.79 -2.42
N HIS A 46 5.88 4.70 -3.67
CA HIS A 46 4.91 5.64 -4.22
C HIS A 46 3.51 5.43 -3.65
N LEU A 47 3.07 4.17 -3.50
CA LEU A 47 1.72 3.87 -3.03
C LEU A 47 1.51 4.29 -1.57
N VAL A 48 2.45 3.97 -0.68
CA VAL A 48 2.39 4.43 0.72
C VAL A 48 2.68 5.92 0.81
N GLY A 49 3.57 6.46 -0.03
CA GLY A 49 3.79 7.90 -0.13
C GLY A 49 2.51 8.68 -0.47
N ALA A 50 1.60 8.12 -1.26
CA ALA A 50 0.30 8.75 -1.54
C ALA A 50 -0.54 8.91 -0.25
N THR A 51 -0.51 7.93 0.65
CA THR A 51 -1.26 7.99 1.92
C THR A 51 -0.62 8.94 2.93
N GLU A 52 0.72 9.05 2.92
CA GLU A 52 1.46 10.04 3.70
C GLU A 52 1.14 11.48 3.25
N TYR A 53 1.12 11.73 1.94
CA TYR A 53 0.73 13.04 1.38
C TYR A 53 -0.75 13.36 1.64
N LEU A 54 -1.63 12.35 1.60
CA LEU A 54 -3.03 12.49 1.98
C LEU A 54 -3.17 12.92 3.45
N ALA A 55 -2.39 12.31 4.36
CA ALA A 55 -2.38 12.68 5.77
C ALA A 55 -1.97 14.14 5.99
N GLN A 56 -0.93 14.61 5.28
CA GLN A 56 -0.49 16.01 5.32
C GLN A 56 -1.58 16.97 4.81
N LEU A 57 -2.25 16.62 3.71
CA LEU A 57 -3.37 17.41 3.20
C LEU A 57 -4.53 17.50 4.21
N VAL A 58 -4.89 16.39 4.87
CA VAL A 58 -5.94 16.38 5.90
C VAL A 58 -5.57 17.29 7.07
N ILE A 59 -4.31 17.27 7.52
CA ILE A 59 -3.82 18.13 8.60
C ILE A 59 -4.04 19.60 8.27
N GLU A 60 -3.66 20.01 7.06
CA GLU A 60 -3.83 21.39 6.61
C GLU A 60 -5.31 21.77 6.50
N ARG A 61 -6.13 20.93 5.83
CA ARG A 61 -7.55 21.21 5.57
C ARG A 61 -8.40 21.20 6.85
N ARG A 62 -8.04 20.38 7.84
CA ARG A 62 -8.73 20.31 9.14
C ARG A 62 -8.04 21.14 10.23
N SER A 63 -7.00 21.89 9.90
CA SER A 63 -6.21 22.70 10.86
C SER A 63 -5.82 21.90 12.11
N LEU A 64 -5.31 20.68 11.89
CA LEU A 64 -4.83 19.82 12.99
C LEU A 64 -3.49 20.34 13.50
N GLN A 65 -3.30 20.36 14.82
CA GLN A 65 -2.05 20.79 15.46
C GLN A 65 -1.04 19.66 15.49
N LEU A 66 -0.74 19.11 14.31
CA LEU A 66 0.24 18.05 14.13
C LEU A 66 1.38 18.59 13.26
N ALA A 67 2.63 18.36 13.66
CA ALA A 67 3.77 18.63 12.80
C ALA A 67 3.68 17.74 11.56
N SER A 68 3.73 18.33 10.36
CA SER A 68 3.53 17.65 9.06
C SER A 68 4.62 16.63 8.72
N GLU A 69 5.75 16.67 9.43
CA GLU A 69 6.98 15.93 9.11
C GLU A 69 6.98 14.49 9.65
N GLU A 70 6.07 14.13 10.57
CA GLU A 70 6.08 12.81 11.23
C GLU A 70 4.69 12.17 11.41
N VAL A 71 3.80 12.39 10.46
CA VAL A 71 2.37 12.07 10.60
C VAL A 71 1.94 10.99 9.62
N THR A 72 1.74 9.80 10.18
CA THR A 72 1.07 8.69 9.52
C THR A 72 -0.43 8.93 9.50
N VAL A 73 -1.13 8.28 8.57
CA VAL A 73 -2.60 8.32 8.51
C VAL A 73 -3.23 7.92 9.85
N TYR A 74 -2.63 6.97 10.57
CA TYR A 74 -3.03 6.59 11.92
C TYR A 74 -3.09 7.77 12.89
N LYS A 75 -1.99 8.55 12.99
CA LYS A 75 -1.89 9.69 13.91
C LYS A 75 -2.94 10.75 13.57
N VAL A 76 -3.13 11.01 12.27
CA VAL A 76 -4.15 11.95 11.79
C VAL A 76 -5.56 11.49 12.16
N ALA A 77 -5.89 10.22 11.89
CA ALA A 77 -7.20 9.67 12.25
C ALA A 77 -7.47 9.74 13.75
N ARG A 78 -6.46 9.43 14.58
CA ARG A 78 -6.57 9.51 16.05
C ARG A 78 -6.79 10.94 16.55
N GLU A 79 -6.10 11.91 15.97
CA GLU A 79 -6.27 13.30 16.37
C GLU A 79 -7.62 13.85 15.91
N LEU A 80 -8.07 13.47 14.71
CA LEU A 80 -9.38 13.84 14.21
C LEU A 80 -10.49 13.24 15.07
N GLU A 81 -10.38 11.96 15.43
CA GLU A 81 -11.35 11.26 16.30
C GLU A 81 -11.50 11.91 17.67
N LYS A 82 -10.41 12.45 18.26
CA LYS A 82 -10.50 13.17 19.53
C LYS A 82 -11.30 14.48 19.41
N ARG A 83 -11.20 15.15 18.27
CA ARG A 83 -11.87 16.44 18.02
C ARG A 83 -13.33 16.24 17.63
N ASP A 84 -13.56 15.31 16.71
CA ASP A 84 -14.88 14.94 16.22
C ASP A 84 -14.92 13.43 15.92
N PRO A 85 -15.48 12.62 16.84
CA PRO A 85 -15.65 11.17 16.64
C PRO A 85 -16.57 10.80 15.47
N SER A 86 -17.35 11.76 14.95
CA SER A 86 -18.28 11.58 13.84
C SER A 86 -17.72 12.06 12.51
N ASP A 87 -16.47 12.52 12.45
CA ASP A 87 -15.89 13.06 11.22
C ASP A 87 -15.94 12.02 10.08
N PRO A 88 -16.51 12.37 8.92
CA PRO A 88 -16.71 11.44 7.80
C PRO A 88 -15.41 10.87 7.22
N LEU A 89 -14.25 11.45 7.51
CA LEU A 89 -12.94 10.95 7.07
C LEU A 89 -12.47 9.73 7.88
N LEU A 90 -12.97 9.53 9.10
CA LEU A 90 -12.44 8.53 10.03
C LEU A 90 -12.44 7.10 9.50
N PRO A 91 -13.53 6.57 8.88
CA PRO A 91 -13.53 5.21 8.36
C PRO A 91 -12.46 5.00 7.28
N TRP A 92 -12.25 6.02 6.43
CA TRP A 92 -11.32 5.95 5.30
C TRP A 92 -9.87 6.09 5.73
N LEU A 93 -9.58 7.02 6.65
CA LEU A 93 -8.23 7.19 7.20
C LEU A 93 -7.81 5.97 8.03
N LYS A 94 -8.69 5.46 8.90
CA LYS A 94 -8.40 4.22 9.63
C LYS A 94 -8.20 3.04 8.68
N GLY A 95 -8.98 2.98 7.60
CA GLY A 95 -8.80 1.99 6.54
C GLY A 95 -7.45 2.04 5.84
N LEU A 96 -6.75 3.19 5.80
CA LEU A 96 -5.42 3.33 5.18
C LEU A 96 -4.26 3.04 6.15
N SER A 97 -4.53 2.52 7.35
CA SER A 97 -3.53 2.31 8.38
C SER A 97 -3.54 0.87 8.91
N ALA A 98 -2.36 0.35 9.21
CA ALA A 98 -2.17 -0.87 9.99
C ALA A 98 -0.90 -0.75 10.84
N ASP A 99 -0.97 -1.12 12.13
CA ASP A 99 0.21 -1.26 12.98
C ASP A 99 0.74 -2.69 12.85
N THR A 100 1.42 -2.97 11.74
CA THR A 100 1.87 -4.32 11.43
C THR A 100 2.76 -4.90 12.53
N ARG A 101 3.47 -4.07 13.31
CA ARG A 101 4.31 -4.53 14.44
C ARG A 101 3.50 -5.10 15.61
N LYS A 102 2.26 -4.63 15.81
CA LYS A 102 1.42 -5.00 16.96
C LYS A 102 0.21 -5.83 16.59
N THR A 103 -0.20 -5.82 15.33
CA THR A 103 -1.34 -6.59 14.85
C THR A 103 -0.88 -7.76 13.99
N ALA A 104 -1.64 -8.85 14.05
CA ALA A 104 -1.47 -9.97 13.13
C ALA A 104 -2.07 -9.61 11.75
N LEU A 105 -1.64 -10.33 10.71
CA LEU A 105 -2.29 -10.29 9.40
C LEU A 105 -3.79 -10.63 9.58
N PRO A 106 -4.71 -9.81 9.03
CA PRO A 106 -6.14 -10.09 9.06
C PRO A 106 -6.49 -11.48 8.56
N ALA A 107 -7.58 -12.06 9.10
CA ALA A 107 -7.99 -13.43 8.80
C ALA A 107 -8.23 -13.68 7.31
N ASP A 108 -8.85 -12.71 6.62
CA ASP A 108 -8.88 -12.66 5.17
C ASP A 108 -7.76 -11.72 4.65
N PRO A 109 -6.68 -12.27 4.07
CA PRO A 109 -5.56 -11.47 3.57
C PRO A 109 -5.89 -10.70 2.27
N TYR A 110 -7.02 -10.98 1.64
CA TYR A 110 -7.50 -10.35 0.42
C TYR A 110 -8.59 -9.30 0.67
N SER A 111 -9.09 -9.19 1.90
CA SER A 111 -9.96 -8.11 2.33
C SER A 111 -9.27 -6.74 2.20
N SER A 112 -10.02 -5.64 2.15
CA SER A 112 -9.43 -4.30 2.07
C SER A 112 -8.54 -3.96 3.28
N GLU A 113 -8.81 -4.56 4.44
CA GLU A 113 -7.92 -4.46 5.62
C GLU A 113 -6.65 -5.29 5.42
N GLY A 114 -6.79 -6.55 4.98
CA GLY A 114 -5.66 -7.44 4.67
C GLY A 114 -4.73 -6.86 3.61
N LEU A 115 -5.28 -6.26 2.55
CA LEU A 115 -4.51 -5.64 1.47
C LEU A 115 -3.74 -4.39 1.94
N VAL A 116 -4.33 -3.54 2.79
CA VAL A 116 -3.60 -2.39 3.35
C VAL A 116 -2.54 -2.85 4.35
N TYR A 117 -2.85 -3.82 5.20
CA TYR A 117 -1.86 -4.43 6.08
C TYR A 117 -0.67 -4.95 5.28
N ARG A 118 -0.93 -5.75 4.24
CA ARG A 118 0.11 -6.30 3.35
C ARG A 118 0.87 -5.19 2.63
N THR A 119 0.21 -4.14 2.17
CA THR A 119 0.87 -2.97 1.54
C THR A 119 1.89 -2.31 2.46
N ILE A 120 1.50 -2.01 3.70
CA ILE A 120 2.37 -1.39 4.71
C ILE A 120 3.50 -2.34 5.10
N ASN A 121 3.19 -3.62 5.28
CA ASN A 121 4.17 -4.62 5.65
C ASN A 121 5.23 -4.80 4.54
N TYR A 122 4.80 -4.89 3.28
CA TYR A 122 5.69 -4.98 2.14
C TYR A 122 6.51 -3.72 1.95
N ARG A 123 5.94 -2.51 2.08
CA ARG A 123 6.72 -1.28 2.08
C ARG A 123 7.85 -1.33 3.10
N ASN A 124 7.57 -1.82 4.31
CA ASN A 124 8.59 -1.95 5.33
C ASN A 124 9.64 -3.01 4.97
N GLU A 125 9.20 -4.15 4.43
CA GLU A 125 10.09 -5.24 4.06
C GLU A 125 11.03 -4.84 2.90
N VAL A 126 10.47 -4.35 1.80
CA VAL A 126 11.26 -4.08 0.59
C VAL A 126 12.10 -2.81 0.70
N ALA A 127 11.61 -1.76 1.39
CA ALA A 127 12.30 -0.48 1.47
C ALA A 127 13.23 -0.35 2.68
N HIS A 128 12.95 -1.03 3.80
CA HIS A 128 13.79 -0.92 5.01
C HIS A 128 14.67 -2.14 5.25
N ARG A 129 14.29 -3.33 4.76
CA ARG A 129 15.07 -4.56 4.99
C ARG A 129 15.77 -5.06 3.73
N ASN A 130 15.48 -4.45 2.57
CA ASN A 130 16.05 -4.80 1.27
C ASN A 130 15.89 -6.29 0.93
N THR A 131 14.81 -6.91 1.42
CA THR A 131 14.51 -8.33 1.22
C THR A 131 13.78 -8.52 -0.09
N ASN A 132 14.02 -9.67 -0.73
CA ASN A 132 13.25 -10.12 -1.88
C ASN A 132 11.81 -10.49 -1.44
N PRO A 133 10.77 -9.77 -1.89
CA PRO A 133 9.38 -10.06 -1.48
C PRO A 133 8.80 -11.28 -2.21
N PHE A 134 9.46 -11.77 -3.25
CA PHE A 134 8.93 -12.80 -4.14
C PHE A 134 9.21 -14.22 -3.63
N HIS A 135 8.16 -15.03 -3.54
CA HIS A 135 8.23 -16.47 -3.41
C HIS A 135 8.06 -17.12 -4.79
N PHE A 136 9.06 -17.85 -5.27
CA PHE A 136 9.03 -18.51 -6.58
C PHE A 136 8.61 -19.96 -6.44
N VAL A 137 7.55 -20.35 -7.14
CA VAL A 137 7.12 -21.75 -7.22
C VAL A 137 7.59 -22.33 -8.54
N MET A 138 8.39 -23.39 -8.45
CA MET A 138 8.82 -24.20 -9.60
C MET A 138 7.78 -25.29 -9.84
N SER A 139 6.90 -25.09 -10.81
CA SER A 139 6.00 -26.14 -11.31
C SER A 139 6.59 -26.80 -12.56
N ALA A 140 6.00 -27.89 -13.06
CA ALA A 140 6.37 -28.50 -14.36
C ALA A 140 6.08 -27.60 -15.59
N GLY A 141 5.95 -26.28 -15.37
CA GLY A 141 5.62 -25.23 -16.34
C GLY A 141 6.37 -23.91 -16.00
N PRO A 142 5.80 -22.73 -16.31
CA PRO A 142 6.47 -21.45 -16.10
C PRO A 142 6.74 -21.14 -14.61
N LYS A 143 7.82 -20.39 -14.33
CA LYS A 143 8.10 -19.85 -13.00
C LYS A 143 7.08 -18.74 -12.69
N VAL A 144 6.21 -19.01 -11.73
CA VAL A 144 5.27 -18.03 -11.19
C VAL A 144 5.83 -17.50 -9.88
N ALA A 145 5.73 -16.19 -9.63
CA ALA A 145 5.97 -15.67 -8.29
C ALA A 145 4.68 -15.22 -7.62
N PHE A 146 4.70 -15.47 -6.32
CA PHE A 146 3.68 -15.11 -5.37
C PHE A 146 4.33 -14.25 -4.29
N PHE A 147 3.54 -13.43 -3.63
CA PHE A 147 3.98 -12.81 -2.39
C PHE A 147 3.76 -13.76 -1.22
N TRP A 148 4.63 -13.74 -0.22
CA TRP A 148 4.27 -14.25 1.10
C TRP A 148 3.00 -13.56 1.62
N LEU A 149 2.15 -14.25 2.37
CA LEU A 149 0.99 -13.60 2.99
C LEU A 149 1.44 -12.59 4.04
N ASP A 150 2.41 -12.97 4.87
CA ASP A 150 3.17 -12.07 5.75
C ASP A 150 4.68 -12.33 5.54
N PRO A 151 5.45 -11.39 4.96
CA PRO A 151 6.89 -11.56 4.76
C PRO A 151 7.70 -11.74 6.05
N ARG A 152 7.09 -11.59 7.23
CA ARG A 152 7.74 -11.79 8.54
C ARG A 152 7.43 -13.15 9.14
N ASP A 153 6.45 -13.85 8.59
CA ASP A 153 5.97 -15.15 9.04
C ASP A 153 5.66 -16.03 7.83
N HIS A 154 6.71 -16.63 7.26
CA HIS A 154 6.58 -17.50 6.09
C HIS A 154 5.76 -18.77 6.38
N ALA A 155 5.51 -19.13 7.65
CA ALA A 155 4.68 -20.28 8.01
C ALA A 155 3.21 -20.06 7.62
N ARG A 156 2.77 -18.81 7.42
CA ARG A 156 1.45 -18.49 6.87
C ARG A 156 1.31 -18.83 5.39
N GLY A 157 2.39 -19.18 4.71
CA GLY A 157 2.38 -19.49 3.30
C GLY A 157 2.35 -18.25 2.40
N HIS A 158 2.21 -18.49 1.11
CA HIS A 158 2.15 -17.46 0.08
C HIS A 158 0.71 -17.20 -0.36
N SER A 159 0.52 -16.07 -1.02
CA SER A 159 -0.72 -15.70 -1.70
C SER A 159 -1.06 -16.74 -2.76
N ASP A 160 -2.35 -17.04 -2.91
CA ASP A 160 -2.89 -17.83 -4.01
C ASP A 160 -2.94 -17.02 -5.31
N LEU A 161 -2.69 -15.71 -5.23
CA LEU A 161 -2.73 -14.79 -6.35
C LEU A 161 -1.31 -14.50 -6.86
N PRO A 162 -1.11 -14.47 -8.19
CA PRO A 162 0.11 -13.95 -8.78
C PRO A 162 0.41 -12.52 -8.29
N VAL A 163 1.69 -12.18 -8.21
CA VAL A 163 2.13 -10.88 -7.65
C VAL A 163 1.49 -9.68 -8.34
N ASP A 164 1.33 -9.69 -9.67
CA ASP A 164 0.71 -8.57 -10.39
C ASP A 164 -0.77 -8.38 -10.03
N VAL A 165 -1.48 -9.47 -9.73
CA VAL A 165 -2.86 -9.44 -9.25
C VAL A 165 -2.92 -8.87 -7.84
N ASP A 166 -2.04 -9.31 -6.94
CA ASP A 166 -1.92 -8.77 -5.58
C ASP A 166 -1.62 -7.27 -5.60
N LEU A 167 -0.61 -6.85 -6.36
CA LEU A 167 -0.23 -5.44 -6.50
C LEU A 167 -1.38 -4.61 -7.07
N SER A 168 -2.12 -5.14 -8.05
CA SER A 168 -3.30 -4.45 -8.60
C SER A 168 -4.39 -4.26 -7.55
N LYS A 169 -4.67 -5.29 -6.73
CA LYS A 169 -5.65 -5.20 -5.64
C LYS A 169 -5.22 -4.21 -4.55
N MET A 170 -3.95 -4.25 -4.13
CA MET A 170 -3.38 -3.30 -3.17
C MET A 170 -3.48 -1.86 -3.68
N PHE A 171 -3.12 -1.64 -4.96
CA PHE A 171 -3.26 -0.35 -5.61
C PHE A 171 -4.70 0.14 -5.58
N SER A 172 -5.65 -0.68 -6.03
CA SER A 172 -7.07 -0.29 -6.12
C SER A 172 -7.65 0.13 -4.77
N VAL A 173 -7.35 -0.61 -3.70
CA VAL A 173 -7.85 -0.28 -2.34
C VAL A 173 -7.28 1.05 -1.85
N VAL A 174 -6.00 1.33 -2.10
CA VAL A 174 -5.38 2.60 -1.69
C VAL A 174 -5.89 3.76 -2.55
N ASP A 175 -5.96 3.59 -3.87
CA ASP A 175 -6.49 4.61 -4.81
C ASP A 175 -7.93 4.97 -4.43
N GLU A 176 -8.81 3.97 -4.27
CA GLU A 176 -10.22 4.19 -3.84
C GLU A 176 -10.30 5.01 -2.55
N ARG A 177 -9.55 4.61 -1.52
CA ARG A 177 -9.57 5.30 -0.22
C ARG A 177 -9.03 6.73 -0.31
N CYS A 178 -7.94 6.94 -1.05
CA CYS A 178 -7.41 8.28 -1.32
C CYS A 178 -8.44 9.15 -2.05
N ARG A 179 -9.09 8.62 -3.09
CA ARG A 179 -10.12 9.32 -3.87
C ARG A 179 -11.31 9.71 -3.00
N THR A 180 -11.79 8.80 -2.15
CA THR A 180 -12.91 9.08 -1.26
C THR A 180 -12.57 10.16 -0.24
N VAL A 181 -11.39 10.13 0.38
CA VAL A 181 -10.93 11.19 1.29
C VAL A 181 -10.85 12.53 0.57
N LEU A 182 -10.28 12.57 -0.64
CA LEU A 182 -10.18 13.79 -1.44
C LEU A 182 -11.56 14.35 -1.79
N ALA A 183 -12.51 13.50 -2.15
CA ALA A 183 -13.89 13.91 -2.44
C ALA A 183 -14.56 14.52 -1.20
N ILE A 184 -14.42 13.91 -0.03
CA ILE A 184 -14.98 14.46 1.22
C ILE A 184 -14.34 15.81 1.54
N LEU A 185 -13.02 15.95 1.39
CA LEU A 185 -12.31 17.21 1.62
C LEU A 185 -12.69 18.32 0.63
N ALA A 186 -13.16 17.99 -0.57
CA ALA A 186 -13.61 18.97 -1.55
C ALA A 186 -15.02 19.51 -1.27
N LEU A 187 -15.82 18.78 -0.46
CA LEU A 187 -17.17 19.16 -0.06
C LEU A 187 -17.22 19.92 1.28
N ALA A 188 -16.12 19.92 2.04
CA ALA A 188 -15.99 20.52 3.36
C ALA A 188 -15.33 21.90 3.29
#